data_AF-A0A392U5C1-F1
#
_entry.id   AF-A0A392U5C1-F1
#
_cell.length_a   1.000
_cell.length_b   1.000
_cell.length_c   1.000
_cell.angle_alpha   90.00
_cell.angle_beta   90.00
_cell.angle_gamma   90.00
#
_symmetry.space_group_name_H-M   'P 1'
#
loop_
_entity.id
_entity.type
_entity.pdbx_description
1 polymer ?
#
loop_
_entity_poly.entity_id
_entity_poly.type
_entity_poly.pdbx_seq_one_letter_code
_entity_poly.pdbx_strand_id
1 'polypeptide(L)'
;TVAAFAQNYANQRKDCQLIHSGGGGRYGENIAKSSGDMSGTDAVKLWVDEKVNYDHATNSCASGATCGHYTQVVWKNSVRLG
;
A
#
# COMPACT_ATOMS: atom_id res chain seq x y z
N THR A 1 6.43 16.50 4.31
CA THR A 1 5.83 16.03 3.03
C THR A 1 5.24 14.65 3.25
N VAL A 2 4.52 14.08 2.26
CA VAL A 2 3.99 12.70 2.37
C VAL A 2 5.15 11.71 2.59
N ALA A 3 6.24 11.84 1.83
CA ALA A 3 7.43 10.99 1.99
C ALA A 3 8.11 11.08 3.35
N ALA A 4 8.23 12.29 3.91
CA ALA A 4 8.78 12.42 5.26
C ALA A 4 7.89 11.74 6.31
N PHE A 5 6.56 11.78 6.15
CA PHE A 5 5.64 11.08 7.04
C PHE A 5 5.82 9.55 6.91
N ALA A 6 5.80 9.02 5.68
CA ALA A 6 5.97 7.60 5.41
C ALA A 6 7.31 7.06 5.94
N GLN A 7 8.41 7.75 5.65
CA GLN A 7 9.75 7.38 6.14
C GLN A 7 9.84 7.42 7.67
N ASN A 8 9.29 8.44 8.31
CA ASN A 8 9.27 8.54 9.78
C ASN A 8 8.47 7.43 10.42
N TYR A 9 7.34 7.04 9.82
CA TYR A 9 6.52 5.94 10.32
C TYR A 9 7.21 4.59 10.12
N ALA A 10 7.75 4.32 8.93
CA ALA A 10 8.53 3.12 8.66
C ALA A 10 9.72 2.96 9.62
N ASN A 11 10.38 4.08 9.97
CA ASN A 11 11.47 4.08 10.95
C ASN A 11 11.04 3.66 12.37
N GLN A 12 9.76 3.80 12.75
CA GLN A 12 9.23 3.36 14.05
C GLN A 12 8.98 1.84 14.10
N ARG A 13 8.71 1.21 12.94
CA ARG A 13 8.41 -0.23 12.83
C ARG A 13 9.67 -1.09 12.80
N LYS A 14 10.49 -0.98 13.84
CA LYS A 14 11.67 -1.85 14.05
C LYS A 14 11.29 -3.31 14.30
N ASP A 15 10.03 -3.54 14.64
CA ASP A 15 9.39 -4.84 14.83
C ASP A 15 8.98 -5.52 13.51
N CYS A 16 9.12 -4.85 12.36
CA CYS A 16 8.69 -5.31 11.04
C CYS A 16 7.21 -5.77 11.00
N GLN A 17 6.37 -5.23 11.89
CA GLN A 17 4.94 -5.53 11.90
C GLN A 17 4.23 -4.70 10.82
N LEU A 18 3.29 -5.34 10.12
CA LEU A 18 2.44 -4.68 9.13
C LEU A 18 1.25 -4.02 9.83
N ILE A 19 1.53 -2.97 10.61
CA ILE A 19 0.52 -2.16 11.29
C ILE A 19 0.43 -0.83 10.58
N HIS A 20 -0.78 -0.46 10.17
CA HIS A 20 -1.04 0.83 9.55
C HIS A 20 -0.88 2.00 10.52
N SER A 21 -0.36 3.12 10.04
CA SER A 21 -0.21 4.35 10.85
C SER A 21 -1.55 5.02 11.17
N GLY A 22 -2.61 4.64 10.46
CA GLY A 22 -3.88 5.36 10.42
C GLY A 22 -3.81 6.69 9.66
N GLY A 23 -2.65 7.03 9.08
CA GLY A 23 -2.45 8.22 8.24
C GLY A 23 -2.76 9.55 8.92
N GLY A 24 -2.91 9.58 10.25
CA GLY A 24 -3.48 10.70 10.99
C GLY A 24 -4.85 11.17 10.47
N GLY A 25 -5.61 10.28 9.82
CA GLY A 25 -6.87 10.59 9.13
C GLY A 25 -6.70 11.39 7.82
N ARG A 26 -5.47 11.60 7.35
CA ARG A 26 -5.15 12.49 6.21
C ARG A 26 -4.64 11.74 4.99
N TYR A 27 -4.07 10.56 5.17
CA TYR A 27 -3.42 9.79 4.11
C TYR A 27 -3.99 8.37 4.04
N GLY A 28 -4.21 7.88 2.82
CA GLY A 28 -4.23 6.44 2.58
C GLY A 28 -2.81 5.87 2.71
N GLU A 29 -2.68 4.56 2.86
CA GLU A 29 -1.40 3.92 3.12
C GLU A 29 -1.37 2.49 2.57
N ASN A 30 -0.28 2.16 1.87
CA ASN A 30 0.13 0.78 1.63
C ASN A 30 1.41 0.51 2.41
N ILE A 31 1.53 -0.70 2.95
CA ILE A 31 2.73 -1.15 3.68
C ILE A 31 3.23 -2.45 3.06
N ALA A 32 4.54 -2.59 3.01
CA ALA A 32 5.22 -3.79 2.51
C ALA A 32 6.37 -4.12 3.44
N LYS A 33 6.70 -5.41 3.51
CA LYS A 33 7.89 -5.89 4.20
C LYS A 33 8.50 -7.04 3.43
N SER A 34 9.79 -7.24 3.64
CA SER A 34 10.57 -8.35 3.11
C SER A 34 11.52 -8.87 4.19
N SER A 35 11.94 -10.12 4.07
CA SER A 35 13.04 -10.68 4.87
C SER A 35 14.42 -10.29 4.34
N GLY A 36 14.50 -9.68 3.15
CA GLY A 36 15.72 -9.14 2.56
C GLY A 36 15.51 -7.73 2.02
N ASP A 37 16.47 -7.25 1.25
CA ASP A 37 16.37 -5.95 0.60
C ASP A 37 15.16 -5.91 -0.35
N MET A 38 14.41 -4.82 -0.28
CA MET A 38 13.23 -4.59 -1.12
C MET A 38 13.30 -3.17 -1.65
N SER A 39 13.32 -3.03 -2.98
CA SER A 39 13.23 -1.73 -3.60
C SER A 39 11.80 -1.19 -3.54
N GLY A 40 11.63 0.13 -3.71
CA GLY A 40 10.30 0.71 -3.86
C GLY A 40 9.55 0.15 -5.07
N THR A 41 10.25 -0.21 -6.14
CA THR A 41 9.66 -0.84 -7.32
C THR A 41 9.10 -2.23 -7.01
N ASP A 42 9.83 -3.04 -6.22
CA ASP A 42 9.37 -4.38 -5.82
C ASP A 42 8.13 -4.29 -4.92
N ALA A 43 8.12 -3.34 -3.98
CA ALA A 43 6.97 -3.09 -3.11
C ALA A 43 5.73 -2.69 -3.92
N VAL A 44 5.88 -1.77 -4.89
CA VAL A 44 4.77 -1.36 -5.76
C VAL A 44 4.31 -2.51 -6.65
N LYS A 45 5.24 -3.32 -7.19
CA LYS A 45 4.90 -4.50 -7.98
C LYS A 45 4.06 -5.50 -7.15
N LEU A 46 4.45 -5.78 -5.91
CA LEU A 46 3.71 -6.65 -5.01
C LEU A 46 2.24 -6.18 -4.84
N TRP A 47 2.04 -4.87 -4.68
CA TRP A 47 0.69 -4.30 -4.57
C TRP A 47 -0.08 -4.35 -5.90
N VAL A 48 0.59 -4.11 -7.03
CA VAL A 48 -0.04 -4.15 -8.37
C VAL A 48 -0.39 -5.57 -8.81
N ASP A 49 0.35 -6.58 -8.36
CA ASP A 49 0.08 -7.99 -8.69
C ASP A 49 -1.29 -8.45 -8.16
N GLU A 50 -1.88 -7.74 -7.18
CA GLU A 50 -3.27 -7.98 -6.74
C GLU A 50 -4.32 -7.65 -7.80
N LYS A 51 -3.94 -6.98 -8.91
CA LYS A 51 -4.84 -6.64 -10.03
C LYS A 51 -5.65 -7.84 -10.52
N VAL A 52 -5.07 -9.04 -10.50
CA VAL A 52 -5.75 -10.27 -10.95
C VAL A 52 -6.98 -10.61 -10.11
N ASN A 53 -7.06 -10.08 -8.89
CA ASN A 53 -8.17 -10.29 -7.95
C ASN A 53 -9.24 -9.19 -8.04
N TYR A 54 -9.04 -8.14 -8.84
CA TYR A 54 -9.96 -7.01 -8.91
C TYR A 54 -10.74 -7.01 -10.22
N ASP A 55 -12.06 -7.08 -10.11
CA ASP A 55 -12.97 -7.00 -11.25
C ASP A 55 -13.41 -5.54 -11.47
N HIS A 56 -12.94 -4.96 -12.56
CA HIS A 56 -13.27 -3.60 -12.97
C HIS A 56 -14.73 -3.43 -13.41
N ALA A 57 -15.40 -4.48 -13.90
CA ALA A 57 -16.79 -4.40 -14.35
C ALA A 57 -17.75 -4.30 -13.16
N THR A 58 -17.45 -5.01 -12.08
CA THR A 58 -18.27 -5.01 -10.85
C THR A 58 -17.73 -4.09 -9.76
N ASN A 59 -16.55 -3.49 -9.96
CA ASN A 59 -15.85 -2.66 -8.98
C ASN A 59 -15.68 -3.42 -7.64
N SER A 60 -15.30 -4.70 -7.72
CA SER A 60 -15.25 -5.58 -6.56
C SER A 60 -13.99 -6.43 -6.51
N CYS A 61 -13.63 -6.86 -5.30
CA CYS A 61 -12.58 -7.83 -5.09
C CYS A 61 -13.16 -9.24 -5.20
N ALA A 62 -12.40 -10.16 -5.79
CA ALA A 62 -12.73 -11.58 -5.73
C ALA A 62 -12.94 -12.04 -4.28
N SER A 63 -13.93 -12.90 -4.07
CA SER A 63 -14.30 -13.35 -2.72
C SER A 63 -13.11 -14.02 -2.02
N GLY A 64 -12.78 -13.55 -0.81
CA GLY A 64 -11.66 -14.05 -0.02
C GLY A 64 -10.27 -13.63 -0.50
N ALA A 65 -10.16 -12.81 -1.55
CA ALA A 65 -8.90 -12.29 -2.05
C ALA A 65 -8.61 -10.87 -1.54
N THR A 66 -7.35 -10.42 -1.73
CA THR A 66 -6.92 -9.05 -1.43
C THR A 66 -6.67 -8.30 -2.74
N CYS A 67 -7.20 -7.09 -2.82
CA CYS A 67 -6.94 -6.09 -3.86
C CYS A 67 -6.92 -4.66 -3.31
N GLY A 68 -6.85 -4.53 -1.98
CA GLY A 68 -6.82 -3.23 -1.30
C GLY A 68 -5.57 -2.43 -1.63
N HIS A 69 -4.43 -3.10 -1.77
CA HIS A 69 -3.20 -2.40 -2.13
C HIS A 69 -3.23 -1.95 -3.59
N TYR A 70 -3.70 -2.81 -4.50
CA TYR A 70 -3.87 -2.44 -5.91
C TYR A 70 -4.82 -1.24 -6.06
N THR A 71 -6.00 -1.30 -5.45
CA THR A 71 -6.98 -0.21 -5.53
C THR A 71 -6.44 1.09 -4.93
N GLN A 72 -5.62 1.02 -3.87
CA GLN A 72 -4.94 2.20 -3.34
C GLN A 72 -3.89 2.77 -4.32
N VAL A 73 -3.16 1.92 -5.06
CA VAL A 73 -2.18 2.36 -6.08
C VAL A 73 -2.87 3.10 -7.23
N VAL A 74 -4.03 2.60 -7.69
CA VAL A 74 -4.78 3.21 -8.80
C VAL A 74 -5.90 4.16 -8.34
N TRP A 75 -5.83 4.63 -7.09
CA TRP A 75 -6.89 5.43 -6.51
C TRP A 75 -6.97 6.82 -7.13
N LYS A 76 -8.04 7.09 -7.89
CA LYS A 76 -8.23 8.34 -8.64
C LYS A 76 -8.05 9.62 -7.79
N ASN A 77 -8.47 9.59 -6.52
CA ASN A 77 -8.45 10.78 -5.66
C ASN A 77 -7.11 10.98 -4.94
N SER A 78 -6.18 10.02 -5.02
CA SER A 78 -4.84 10.15 -4.44
C SER A 78 -3.91 10.87 -5.43
N VAL A 79 -3.91 12.20 -5.39
CA VAL A 79 -3.14 13.05 -6.32
C VAL A 79 -1.72 13.38 -5.84
N ARG A 80 -1.32 12.87 -4.67
CA ARG A 80 0.02 13.05 -4.07
C ARG A 80 0.47 11.73 -3.46
N LEU A 81 1.75 11.43 -3.61
CA LEU A 81 2.39 10.21 -3.11
C LEU A 81 3.72 10.58 -2.44
N GLY A 82 4.15 9.78 -1.47
CA GLY A 82 5.49 9.88 -0.90
C GLY A 82 5.72 8.82 0.16
#